data_AF-A0A8J3LMM1-F1
#
_entry.id   AF-A0A8J3LMM1-F1
#
_cell.length_a   1.000
_cell.length_b   1.000
_cell.length_c   1.000
_cell.angle_alpha   90.00
_cell.angle_beta   90.00
_cell.angle_gamma   90.00
#
_symmetry.space_group_name_H-M   'P 1'
#
loop_
_entity.id
_entity.type
_entity.pdbx_description
1 polymer ?
#
loop_
_entity_poly.entity_id
_entity_poly.type
_entity_poly.pdbx_seq_one_letter_code
_entity_poly.pdbx_strand_id
1 'polypeptide(L)'
;MSGLRMGVFLCAGVASAAIGLLALATSVGLAYYTVFGMVLGCAGAVLAWLGLADLRPGPIVWAAVAVLAVAGLLASLLVVREDVCCMFGYHRGLGYPWGWLDSGASAATLDEIEEIAAAPERLPLHLDPAKLLLDALFWTQAAVLAVIPAVLVLRGARPDHPDDHEVVRSAHRAS
;
A
#
# COMPACT_ATOMS: atom_id res chain seq x y z
N MET A 1 -28.73 9.87 -2.01
CA MET A 1 -27.52 9.01 -2.18
C MET A 1 -27.14 8.47 -0.82
N SER A 2 -26.77 7.19 -0.72
CA SER A 2 -26.63 6.51 0.56
C SER A 2 -25.44 7.06 1.36
N GLY A 3 -25.72 7.80 2.45
CA GLY A 3 -24.71 8.29 3.41
C GLY A 3 -23.81 7.18 3.96
N LEU A 4 -24.17 5.91 3.74
CA LEU A 4 -23.37 4.73 4.03
C LEU A 4 -21.98 4.77 3.40
N ARG A 5 -21.84 5.12 2.12
CA ARG A 5 -20.53 5.08 1.42
C ARG A 5 -19.58 6.18 1.90
N MET A 6 -20.13 7.36 2.16
CA MET A 6 -19.40 8.48 2.75
C MET A 6 -18.90 8.12 4.16
N GLY A 7 -19.78 7.52 4.97
CA GLY A 7 -19.44 7.02 6.30
C GLY A 7 -18.35 5.95 6.26
N VAL A 8 -18.38 5.03 5.29
CA VAL A 8 -17.36 3.99 5.14
C VAL A 8 -15.97 4.58 4.90
N PHE A 9 -15.81 5.52 3.96
CA PHE A 9 -14.50 6.13 3.70
C PHE A 9 -14.00 6.97 4.88
N LEU A 10 -14.89 7.71 5.52
CA LEU A 10 -14.54 8.50 6.70
C LEU A 10 -14.09 7.60 7.86
N CYS A 11 -14.88 6.57 8.20
CA CYS A 11 -14.55 5.65 9.27
C CYS A 11 -13.28 4.85 8.97
N ALA A 12 -13.11 4.34 7.74
CA ALA A 12 -11.91 3.62 7.34
C ALA A 12 -10.68 4.53 7.36
N GLY A 13 -10.82 5.78 6.90
CA GLY A 13 -9.75 6.76 6.92
C GLY A 13 -9.32 7.14 8.33
N VAL A 14 -10.27 7.43 9.21
CA VAL A 14 -10.00 7.74 10.62
C VAL A 14 -9.37 6.56 11.35
N ALA A 15 -9.88 5.34 11.14
CA ALA A 15 -9.31 4.13 11.73
C ALA A 15 -7.88 3.90 11.26
N SER A 16 -7.61 4.01 9.95
CA SER A 16 -6.27 3.90 9.38
C SER A 16 -5.32 4.95 9.95
N ALA A 17 -5.78 6.21 10.04
CA ALA A 17 -4.97 7.29 10.58
C ALA A 17 -4.65 7.09 12.07
N ALA A 18 -5.62 6.64 12.86
CA ALA A 18 -5.43 6.33 14.28
C ALA A 18 -4.44 5.18 14.48
N ILE A 19 -4.53 4.11 13.69
CA ILE A 19 -3.58 2.98 13.73
C ILE A 19 -2.18 3.45 13.31
N GLY A 20 -2.08 4.28 12.27
CA GLY A 20 -0.80 4.84 11.82
C GLY A 20 -0.13 5.70 12.90
N LEU A 21 -0.90 6.57 13.55
CA LEU A 21 -0.43 7.38 14.68
C LEU A 21 -0.01 6.52 15.88
N LEU A 22 -0.78 5.47 16.19
CA LEU A 22 -0.43 4.53 17.26
C LEU A 22 0.87 3.80 16.93
N ALA A 23 1.05 3.35 15.70
CA ALA A 23 2.29 2.71 15.25
C ALA A 23 3.49 3.65 15.38
N LEU A 24 3.34 4.92 14.99
CA LEU A 24 4.38 5.94 15.14
C LEU A 24 4.75 6.20 16.61
N ALA A 25 3.74 6.28 17.48
CA ALA A 25 3.94 6.53 18.91
C ALA A 25 4.62 5.35 19.63
N THR A 26 4.35 4.12 19.19
CA THR A 26 4.81 2.89 19.86
C THR A 26 6.12 2.34 19.30
N SER A 27 6.53 2.74 18.09
CA SER A 27 7.61 2.07 17.36
C SER A 27 8.86 2.94 17.17
N VAL A 28 9.19 3.76 18.18
CA VAL A 28 10.37 4.66 18.14
C VAL A 28 11.64 3.84 17.98
N GLY A 29 12.38 4.06 16.88
CA GLY A 29 13.67 3.42 16.61
C GLY A 29 13.65 2.27 15.61
N LEU A 30 12.48 1.80 15.16
CA LEU A 30 12.36 0.76 14.13
C LEU A 30 11.84 1.35 12.81
N ALA A 31 12.75 1.59 11.86
CA ALA A 31 12.50 2.35 10.64
C ALA A 31 11.29 1.82 9.82
N TYR A 32 11.13 0.50 9.72
CA TYR A 32 10.03 -0.10 8.95
C TYR A 32 8.65 0.15 9.58
N TYR A 33 8.54 0.16 10.91
CA TYR A 33 7.29 0.53 11.59
C TYR A 33 6.99 2.03 11.50
N THR A 34 8.03 2.88 11.50
CA THR A 34 7.86 4.31 11.24
C THR A 34 7.29 4.56 9.85
N VAL A 35 7.86 3.91 8.82
CA VAL A 35 7.37 4.02 7.43
C VAL A 35 5.93 3.50 7.32
N PHE A 36 5.63 2.35 7.92
CA PHE A 36 4.26 1.82 7.96
C PHE A 36 3.28 2.81 8.59
N GLY A 37 3.62 3.35 9.76
CA GLY A 37 2.78 4.30 10.46
C GLY A 37 2.52 5.59 9.66
N MET A 38 3.54 6.12 8.99
CA MET A 38 3.41 7.27 8.08
C MET A 38 2.48 6.95 6.90
N VAL A 39 2.67 5.80 6.24
CA VAL A 39 1.84 5.41 5.09
C VAL A 39 0.38 5.23 5.50
N LEU A 40 0.10 4.52 6.60
CA LEU A 40 -1.26 4.38 7.14
C LEU A 40 -1.88 5.72 7.54
N GLY A 41 -1.08 6.58 8.17
CA GLY A 41 -1.48 7.92 8.59
C GLY A 41 -1.91 8.79 7.42
N CYS A 42 -1.03 8.93 6.43
CA CYS A 42 -1.26 9.75 5.25
C CYS A 42 -2.38 9.20 4.36
N ALA A 43 -2.39 7.90 4.09
CA ALA A 43 -3.45 7.29 3.29
C ALA A 43 -4.81 7.36 4.02
N GLY A 44 -4.81 7.16 5.34
CA GLY A 44 -5.99 7.37 6.18
C GLY A 44 -6.53 8.80 6.10
N ALA A 45 -5.66 9.80 6.12
CA ALA A 45 -6.06 11.20 5.94
C ALA A 45 -6.65 11.47 4.55
N VAL A 46 -6.09 10.87 3.48
CA VAL A 46 -6.65 10.95 2.11
C VAL A 46 -8.05 10.34 2.05
N LEU A 47 -8.25 9.16 2.64
CA LEU A 47 -9.56 8.49 2.68
C LEU A 47 -10.59 9.27 3.50
N ALA A 48 -10.18 9.82 4.66
CA ALA A 48 -11.03 10.66 5.48
C ALA A 48 -11.45 11.93 4.72
N TRP A 49 -10.50 12.57 4.03
CA TRP A 49 -10.77 13.74 3.20
C TRP A 49 -11.71 13.44 2.03
N LEU A 50 -11.57 12.29 1.35
CA LEU A 50 -12.53 11.86 0.32
C LEU A 50 -13.95 11.74 0.88
N GLY A 51 -14.07 11.17 2.09
CA GLY A 51 -15.34 11.07 2.80
C GLY A 51 -15.93 12.45 3.15
N LEU A 52 -15.11 13.37 3.67
CA LEU A 52 -15.55 14.72 4.02
C LEU A 52 -15.93 15.58 2.80
N ALA A 53 -15.23 15.41 1.68
CA ALA A 53 -15.44 16.16 0.45
C ALA A 53 -16.50 15.53 -0.49
N ASP A 54 -17.13 14.42 -0.10
CA ASP A 54 -18.02 13.58 -0.95
C ASP A 54 -17.42 13.27 -2.33
N LEU A 55 -16.09 13.08 -2.38
CA LEU A 55 -15.36 12.79 -3.61
C LEU A 55 -15.39 11.30 -3.91
N ARG A 56 -15.53 10.99 -5.21
CA ARG A 56 -15.80 9.63 -5.67
C ARG A 56 -14.74 9.19 -6.68
N PRO A 57 -13.72 8.46 -6.23
CA PRO A 57 -12.84 7.75 -7.15
C PRO A 57 -13.68 6.77 -7.98
N GLY A 58 -13.53 6.82 -9.29
CA GLY A 58 -14.20 5.90 -10.20
C GLY A 58 -13.67 4.47 -10.04
N PRO A 59 -14.36 3.46 -10.61
CA PRO A 59 -13.94 2.06 -10.50
C PRO A 59 -12.53 1.82 -11.06
N ILE A 60 -12.13 2.57 -12.09
CA ILE A 60 -10.78 2.49 -12.67
C ILE A 60 -9.70 2.89 -11.65
N VAL A 61 -9.98 3.88 -10.79
CA VAL A 61 -9.04 4.32 -9.76
C VAL A 61 -8.81 3.20 -8.74
N TRP A 62 -9.89 2.54 -8.30
CA TRP A 62 -9.80 1.41 -7.40
C TRP A 62 -9.14 0.19 -8.03
N ALA A 63 -9.36 -0.06 -9.32
CA ALA A 63 -8.66 -1.10 -10.06
C ALA A 63 -7.14 -0.82 -10.11
N ALA A 64 -6.74 0.44 -10.35
CA ALA A 64 -5.33 0.83 -10.33
C ALA A 64 -4.72 0.67 -8.93
N VAL A 65 -5.44 1.03 -7.86
CA VAL A 65 -5.02 0.78 -6.47
C VAL A 65 -4.80 -0.72 -6.23
N ALA A 66 -5.75 -1.57 -6.62
CA ALA A 66 -5.67 -3.01 -6.42
C ALA A 66 -4.47 -3.63 -7.19
N VAL A 67 -4.29 -3.26 -8.45
CA VAL A 67 -3.16 -3.72 -9.26
C VAL A 67 -1.84 -3.30 -8.65
N LEU A 68 -1.71 -2.04 -8.22
CA LEU A 68 -0.48 -1.53 -7.63
C LEU A 68 -0.19 -2.16 -6.26
N ALA A 69 -1.23 -2.42 -5.46
CA ALA A 69 -1.10 -3.10 -4.17
C ALA A 69 -0.60 -4.54 -4.34
N VAL A 70 -1.18 -5.29 -5.29
CA VAL A 70 -0.74 -6.67 -5.61
C VAL A 70 0.68 -6.65 -6.19
N ALA A 71 0.98 -5.72 -7.09
CA ALA A 71 2.33 -5.58 -7.65
C ALA A 71 3.36 -5.28 -6.57
N GLY A 72 3.05 -4.39 -5.62
CA GLY A 72 3.90 -4.08 -4.47
C GLY A 72 4.11 -5.29 -3.57
N LEU A 73 3.04 -6.03 -3.25
CA LEU A 73 3.11 -7.26 -2.45
C LEU A 73 3.97 -8.33 -3.11
N LEU A 74 3.89 -8.49 -4.43
CA LEU A 74 4.76 -9.44 -5.15
C LEU A 74 6.19 -8.92 -5.27
N ALA A 75 6.38 -7.61 -5.48
CA ALA A 75 7.70 -7.00 -5.50
C ALA A 75 8.40 -7.11 -4.14
N SER A 76 7.67 -7.20 -3.03
CA SER A 76 8.26 -7.37 -1.71
C SER A 76 8.96 -8.72 -1.51
N LEU A 77 8.66 -9.72 -2.35
CA LEU A 77 9.37 -10.99 -2.39
C LEU A 77 10.77 -10.90 -2.99
N LEU A 78 11.06 -9.84 -3.74
CA LEU A 78 12.40 -9.61 -4.30
C LEU A 78 13.40 -9.18 -3.21
N VAL A 79 12.90 -8.70 -2.08
CA VAL A 79 13.73 -8.32 -0.94
C VAL A 79 13.93 -9.54 -0.05
N VAL A 80 15.15 -10.05 -0.09
CA VAL A 80 15.62 -11.12 0.79
C VAL A 80 16.25 -10.50 2.02
N ARG A 81 15.89 -11.00 3.19
CA ARG A 81 16.62 -10.75 4.43
C ARG A 81 17.15 -12.06 4.96
N GLU A 82 18.45 -12.07 5.25
CA GLU A 82 19.13 -13.22 5.81
C GLU A 82 19.70 -12.77 7.14
N ASP A 83 19.28 -13.45 8.21
CA ASP A 83 19.69 -13.18 9.56
C ASP A 83 20.29 -14.47 10.14
N VAL A 84 21.53 -14.39 10.62
CA VAL A 84 22.16 -15.47 11.39
C VAL A 84 21.98 -15.14 12.87
N CYS A 85 21.13 -15.88 13.55
CA CYS A 85 20.79 -15.66 14.96
C CYS A 85 21.44 -16.72 15.85
N CYS A 86 22.00 -16.28 16.98
CA CYS A 86 22.65 -17.12 17.99
C CYS A 86 23.82 -17.93 17.43
N MET A 87 24.32 -18.93 18.18
CA MET A 87 25.54 -19.64 17.80
C MET A 87 25.37 -20.41 16.47
N PHE A 88 24.16 -20.84 16.07
CA PHE A 88 23.96 -21.65 14.84
C PHE A 88 22.57 -21.58 14.14
N GLY A 89 21.80 -20.49 14.22
CA GLY A 89 20.50 -20.36 13.52
C GLY A 89 20.60 -19.57 12.21
N TYR A 90 20.06 -20.08 11.10
CA TYR A 90 19.92 -19.37 9.82
C TYR A 90 18.45 -19.08 9.54
N HIS A 91 18.11 -17.81 9.36
CA HIS A 91 16.78 -17.35 9.02
C HIS A 91 16.81 -16.60 7.69
N ARG A 92 15.89 -16.96 6.79
CA ARG A 92 15.69 -16.28 5.52
C ARG A 92 14.23 -15.88 5.36
N GLY A 93 13.99 -14.58 5.42
CA GLY A 93 12.67 -13.96 5.24
C GLY A 93 12.53 -13.27 3.88
N LEU A 94 11.36 -13.45 3.26
CA LEU A 94 10.92 -12.82 2.03
C LEU A 94 9.60 -12.07 2.29
N GLY A 95 9.44 -10.88 1.72
CA GLY A 95 8.19 -10.11 1.83
C GLY A 95 8.32 -8.84 2.66
N TYR A 96 9.15 -7.90 2.21
CA TYR A 96 9.36 -6.61 2.87
C TYR A 96 8.06 -5.76 2.99
N PRO A 97 7.76 -5.16 4.16
CA PRO A 97 8.65 -5.04 5.32
C PRO A 97 8.54 -6.12 6.42
N TRP A 98 7.58 -7.05 6.39
CA TRP A 98 7.40 -8.00 7.52
C TRP A 98 7.96 -9.41 7.33
N GLY A 99 8.36 -9.79 6.12
CA GLY A 99 8.91 -11.10 5.80
C GLY A 99 7.85 -12.20 5.92
N TRP A 100 6.79 -12.13 5.10
CA TRP A 100 5.61 -13.01 5.18
C TRP A 100 5.79 -14.42 4.59
N LEU A 101 6.89 -14.67 3.88
CA LEU A 101 7.41 -16.00 3.59
C LEU A 101 8.72 -16.16 4.33
N ASP A 102 8.77 -17.09 5.28
CA ASP A 102 9.91 -17.27 6.16
C ASP A 102 10.43 -18.71 6.04
N SER A 103 11.74 -18.87 6.14
CA SER A 103 12.40 -20.17 6.20
C SER A 103 13.45 -20.13 7.31
N GLY A 104 13.35 -21.10 8.23
CA GLY A 104 14.28 -21.24 9.33
C GLY A 104 15.00 -22.58 9.25
N ALA A 105 16.31 -22.55 9.38
CA ALA A 105 17.13 -23.74 9.54
C ALA A 105 18.09 -23.54 10.72
N SER A 106 18.41 -24.62 11.41
CA SER A 106 19.43 -24.64 12.46
C SER A 106 20.59 -25.51 12.00
N ALA A 107 21.80 -25.02 12.22
CA ALA A 107 23.04 -25.78 12.06
C ALA A 107 23.63 -26.09 13.44
N ALA A 108 24.70 -26.88 13.49
CA ALA A 108 25.56 -27.06 14.66
C ALA A 108 26.98 -26.51 14.43
N THR A 109 27.32 -26.13 13.19
CA THR A 109 28.62 -25.57 12.80
C THR A 109 28.46 -24.41 11.83
N LEU A 110 29.52 -23.60 11.65
CA LEU A 110 29.53 -22.51 10.68
C LEU A 110 29.51 -23.04 9.23
N ASP A 111 30.21 -24.14 8.96
CA ASP A 111 30.29 -24.76 7.63
C ASP A 111 28.90 -25.22 7.13
N GLU A 112 28.08 -25.77 8.03
CA GLU A 112 26.69 -26.13 7.73
C GLU A 112 25.82 -24.90 7.38
N ILE A 113 26.08 -23.74 7.98
CA ILE A 113 25.38 -22.48 7.64
C ILE A 113 25.79 -22.04 6.24
N GLU A 114 27.08 -22.10 5.90
CA GLU A 114 27.56 -21.78 4.56
C GLU A 114 26.97 -22.71 3.50
N GLU A 115 26.83 -24.00 3.81
CA GLU A 115 26.17 -24.97 2.91
C GLU A 115 24.67 -24.68 2.73
N ILE A 116 23.96 -24.33 3.82
CA ILE A 116 22.55 -23.92 3.77
C ILE A 116 22.38 -22.63 2.96
N ALA A 117 23.25 -21.64 3.18
CA ALA A 117 23.24 -20.36 2.47
C ALA A 117 23.61 -20.51 0.99
N ALA A 118 24.41 -21.52 0.63
CA ALA A 118 24.79 -21.81 -0.75
C ALA A 118 23.67 -22.47 -1.58
N ALA A 119 22.69 -23.12 -0.94
CA ALA A 119 21.56 -23.77 -1.61
C ALA A 119 20.20 -23.37 -0.97
N PRO A 120 19.88 -22.07 -0.92
CA PRO A 120 18.78 -21.58 -0.11
C PRO A 120 17.41 -21.84 -0.76
N GLU A 121 17.36 -22.30 -2.01
CA GLU A 121 16.17 -22.84 -2.69
C GLU A 121 15.68 -24.18 -2.11
N ARG A 122 16.51 -24.86 -1.32
CA ARG A 122 16.16 -26.13 -0.67
C ARG A 122 15.43 -25.94 0.66
N LEU A 123 15.40 -24.72 1.17
CA LEU A 123 14.76 -24.42 2.44
C LEU A 123 13.23 -24.40 2.30
N PRO A 124 12.51 -25.08 3.20
CA PRO A 124 11.05 -25.01 3.20
C PRO A 124 10.61 -23.59 3.57
N LEU A 125 9.78 -23.00 2.71
CA LEU A 125 9.14 -21.71 2.99
C LEU A 125 7.82 -21.93 3.72
N HIS A 126 7.62 -21.17 4.78
CA HIS A 126 6.40 -21.12 5.56
C HIS A 126 5.75 -19.76 5.41
N LEU A 127 4.45 -19.77 5.14
CA LEU A 127 3.66 -18.55 5.02
C LEU A 127 3.16 -18.11 6.40
N ASP A 128 3.51 -16.89 6.80
CA ASP A 128 2.94 -16.24 7.98
C ASP A 128 1.74 -15.37 7.56
N PRO A 129 0.50 -15.80 7.85
CA PRO A 129 -0.68 -15.09 7.42
C PRO A 129 -0.83 -13.71 8.07
N ALA A 130 -0.31 -13.51 9.29
CA ALA A 130 -0.40 -12.23 9.98
C ALA A 130 0.54 -11.21 9.32
N LYS A 131 1.78 -11.61 9.02
CA LYS A 131 2.73 -10.77 8.28
C LYS A 131 2.25 -10.48 6.87
N LEU A 132 1.65 -11.47 6.18
CA LEU A 132 1.07 -11.27 4.84
C LEU A 132 -0.04 -10.21 4.88
N LEU A 133 -0.91 -10.26 5.90
CA LEU A 133 -1.98 -9.27 6.07
C LEU A 133 -1.42 -7.86 6.27
N LEU A 134 -0.36 -7.72 7.08
CA LEU A 134 0.30 -6.43 7.30
C LEU A 134 0.95 -5.91 6.01
N ASP A 135 1.63 -6.76 5.25
CA ASP A 135 2.25 -6.43 3.97
C ASP A 135 1.19 -5.98 2.95
N ALA A 136 0.09 -6.73 2.83
CA ALA A 136 -1.04 -6.40 1.97
C ALA A 136 -1.70 -5.08 2.37
N LEU A 137 -1.88 -4.83 3.68
CA LEU A 137 -2.42 -3.57 4.19
C LEU A 137 -1.50 -2.40 3.83
N PHE A 138 -0.20 -2.53 4.06
CA PHE A 138 0.78 -1.50 3.73
C PHE A 138 0.75 -1.14 2.24
N TRP A 139 0.85 -2.15 1.36
CA TRP A 139 0.86 -1.91 -0.09
C TRP A 139 -0.45 -1.35 -0.61
N THR A 140 -1.58 -1.72 -0.01
CA THR A 140 -2.88 -1.11 -0.31
C THR A 140 -2.90 0.36 0.06
N GLN A 141 -2.44 0.72 1.26
CA GLN A 141 -2.40 2.12 1.71
C GLN A 141 -1.38 2.95 0.92
N ALA A 142 -0.23 2.38 0.56
CA ALA A 142 0.75 3.01 -0.32
C ALA A 142 0.14 3.30 -1.71
N ALA A 143 -0.60 2.33 -2.26
CA ALA A 143 -1.29 2.50 -3.55
C ALA A 143 -2.40 3.57 -3.48
N VAL A 144 -3.19 3.61 -2.39
CA VAL A 144 -4.16 4.68 -2.14
C VAL A 144 -3.48 6.05 -2.13
N LEU A 145 -2.37 6.17 -1.40
CA LEU A 145 -1.62 7.43 -1.27
C LEU A 145 -0.98 7.87 -2.59
N ALA A 146 -0.57 6.93 -3.45
CA ALA A 146 -0.01 7.25 -4.76
C ALA A 146 -1.10 7.61 -5.78
N VAL A 147 -2.12 6.76 -5.92
CA VAL A 147 -3.06 6.83 -7.05
C VAL A 147 -4.10 7.93 -6.85
N ILE A 148 -4.69 8.05 -5.67
CA ILE A 148 -5.82 8.97 -5.45
C ILE A 148 -5.39 10.43 -5.61
N PRO A 149 -4.34 10.92 -4.92
CA PRO A 149 -3.89 12.29 -5.11
C PRO A 149 -3.45 12.58 -6.55
N ALA A 150 -2.72 11.65 -7.18
CA ALA A 150 -2.27 11.81 -8.57
C ALA A 150 -3.45 12.00 -9.53
N VAL A 151 -4.50 11.19 -9.42
CA VAL A 151 -5.71 11.32 -10.25
C VAL A 151 -6.43 12.64 -10.00
N LEU A 152 -6.49 13.11 -8.75
CA LEU A 152 -7.13 14.37 -8.43
C LEU A 152 -6.37 15.57 -8.99
N VAL A 153 -5.03 15.56 -8.88
CA VAL A 153 -4.18 16.59 -9.49
C VAL A 153 -4.33 16.59 -11.00
N LEU A 154 -4.30 15.42 -11.65
CA LEU A 154 -4.47 15.32 -13.10
C LEU A 154 -5.86 15.77 -13.58
N ARG A 155 -6.91 15.56 -12.77
CA ARG A 155 -8.25 16.08 -13.07
C ARG A 155 -8.36 17.58 -12.90
N GLY A 156 -7.72 18.15 -11.87
CA GLY A 156 -7.68 19.60 -11.65
C GLY A 156 -6.76 20.35 -12.62
N ALA A 157 -5.74 19.68 -13.17
CA ALA A 157 -4.83 20.24 -14.17
C ALA A 157 -5.38 20.17 -15.60
N ARG A 158 -6.56 19.56 -15.82
CA ARG A 158 -7.21 19.57 -17.12
C ARG A 158 -7.73 21.00 -17.34
N PRO A 159 -7.17 21.77 -18.30
CA PRO A 159 -7.74 23.07 -18.61
C PRO A 159 -9.17 22.85 -19.08
N ASP A 160 -10.12 23.60 -18.51
CA ASP A 160 -11.46 23.75 -19.08
C ASP A 160 -11.25 24.17 -20.54
N HIS A 161 -11.57 23.28 -21.49
CA HIS A 161 -11.49 23.59 -22.90
C HIS A 161 -12.62 24.59 -23.20
N PRO A 162 -12.32 25.86 -23.50
CA PRO A 162 -13.33 26.89 -23.63
C PRO A 162 -13.88 26.93 -25.07
N ASP A 163 -14.27 25.78 -25.62
CA ASP A 163 -14.70 25.66 -27.02
C ASP A 163 -16.12 25.06 -27.18
N ASP A 164 -17.06 25.44 -26.30
CA ASP A 164 -18.51 25.19 -26.51
C ASP A 164 -19.37 26.48 -26.44
N HIS A 165 -18.72 27.65 -26.45
CA HIS A 165 -19.38 28.95 -26.55
C HIS A 165 -18.95 29.69 -27.82
N GLU A 166 -19.38 29.20 -28.99
CA GLU A 166 -19.77 30.02 -30.15
C GLU A 166 -19.89 29.15 -31.42
N VAL A 167 -21.04 28.50 -31.60
CA VAL A 167 -21.52 28.21 -32.97
C VAL A 167 -22.99 28.65 -33.09
N VAL A 168 -23.14 29.94 -33.39
CA VAL A 168 -24.19 30.53 -34.25
C VAL A 168 -25.64 30.44 -33.75
N ARG A 169 -26.01 31.39 -32.88
CA ARG A 169 -27.32 32.06 -33.02
C ARG A 169 -27.25 32.98 -34.23
N SER A 170 -27.80 32.56 -35.37
CA SER A 170 -28.47 33.43 -36.36
C SER A 170 -28.79 32.67 -37.65
N ALA A 171 -29.98 32.07 -37.71
CA ALA A 171 -30.68 31.93 -38.99
C ALA A 171 -32.19 31.85 -38.76
N HIS A 172 -32.85 32.96 -39.10
CA HIS A 172 -34.23 33.09 -39.56
C HIS A 172 -35.40 32.56 -38.71
N ARG A 173 -35.96 33.48 -37.92
CA ARG A 173 -37.38 33.83 -38.09
C ARG A 173 -37.50 34.74 -39.32
N ALA A 174 -38.11 34.24 -40.38
CA ALA A 174 -38.83 35.04 -41.37
C ALA A 174 -39.84 34.12 -42.06
N SER A 175 -41.10 34.60 -42.09
CA SER A 175 -42.34 34.05 -42.64
C SER A 175 -42.89 32.77 -41.99
#